data_AF-A0A7H8N036-F1
#
_entry.id   AF-A0A7H8N036-F1
#
_cell.length_a   1.000
_cell.length_b   1.000
_cell.length_c   1.000
_cell.angle_alpha   90.00
_cell.angle_beta   90.00
_cell.angle_gamma   90.00
#
_symmetry.space_group_name_H-M   'P 1'
#
loop_
_entity.id
_entity.type
_entity.pdbx_description
1 polymer ?
#
loop_
_entity_poly.entity_id
_entity_poly.type
_entity_poly.pdbx_seq_one_letter_code
_entity_poly.pdbx_strand_id
1 'polypeptide(L)'
;MAASFVVGTDGVLRLAPRRSEHVTCAGGDMVLSAGEISFMREADRWAVSVVSNQSTGYCPDLTSWPAVAHALDDVELGRPSGFTHEVVFRRCPDCQEHNIVREDDFVCVFCGSDLPETWNMVPTVRWPRV
;
A
#
# COMPACT_ATOMS: atom_id res chain seq x y z
N MET A 1 -6.40 -7.86 -15.25
CA MET A 1 -6.85 -6.45 -15.12
C MET A 1 -6.13 -5.84 -13.94
N ALA A 2 -5.66 -4.59 -14.05
CA ALA A 2 -5.01 -3.86 -12.95
C ALA A 2 -5.94 -2.81 -12.34
N ALA A 3 -5.85 -2.59 -11.03
CA ALA A 3 -6.68 -1.69 -10.24
C ALA A 3 -5.86 -1.07 -9.10
N SER A 4 -6.29 0.09 -8.63
CA SER A 4 -5.85 0.63 -7.34
C SER A 4 -6.78 0.07 -6.26
N PHE A 5 -6.25 -0.24 -5.07
CA PHE A 5 -7.04 -0.77 -3.98
C PHE A 5 -6.76 -0.08 -2.65
N VAL A 6 -7.74 -0.16 -1.76
CA VAL A 6 -7.57 0.11 -0.34
C VAL A 6 -8.27 -0.97 0.49
N VAL A 7 -7.71 -1.29 1.65
CA VAL A 7 -8.39 -2.07 2.69
C VAL A 7 -8.77 -1.09 3.78
N GLY A 8 -10.07 -0.88 3.95
CA GLY A 8 -10.58 0.04 4.97
C GLY A 8 -10.31 -0.48 6.39
N THR A 9 -10.49 0.39 7.38
CA THR A 9 -10.43 -0.02 8.80
C THR A 9 -11.54 -1.00 9.20
N ASP A 10 -12.55 -1.14 8.35
CA ASP A 10 -13.60 -2.17 8.41
C ASP A 10 -13.18 -3.52 7.80
N GLY A 11 -11.95 -3.65 7.30
CA GLY A 11 -11.43 -4.86 6.66
C GLY A 11 -11.88 -5.03 5.21
N VAL A 12 -12.73 -4.13 4.67
CA VAL A 12 -13.31 -4.30 3.34
C VAL A 12 -12.32 -3.86 2.25
N LEU A 13 -12.08 -4.75 1.28
CA LEU A 13 -11.35 -4.46 0.04
C LEU A 13 -12.20 -3.59 -0.89
N ARG A 14 -11.68 -2.41 -1.22
CA ARG A 14 -12.27 -1.49 -2.21
C ARG A 14 -11.34 -1.37 -3.40
N LEU A 15 -11.92 -1.36 -4.60
CA LEU A 15 -11.19 -1.26 -5.86
C LEU A 15 -11.60 -0.01 -6.63
N ALA A 16 -10.63 0.62 -7.28
CA ALA A 16 -10.83 1.71 -8.22
C ALA A 16 -10.05 1.43 -9.53
N PRO A 17 -10.44 2.04 -10.66
CA PRO A 17 -9.66 1.95 -11.90
C PRO A 17 -8.19 2.29 -11.65
N ARG A 18 -7.27 1.57 -12.30
CA ARG A 18 -5.81 1.78 -12.14
C ARG A 18 -5.42 3.25 -12.25
N ARG A 19 -4.51 3.71 -11.39
CA ARG A 19 -4.03 5.11 -11.29
C ARG A 19 -5.08 6.09 -10.77
N SER A 20 -6.21 5.61 -10.25
CA SER A 20 -7.06 6.43 -9.41
C SER A 20 -6.33 6.71 -8.09
N GLU A 21 -6.49 7.91 -7.53
CA GLU A 21 -5.88 8.20 -6.23
C GLU A 21 -6.46 7.28 -5.15
N HIS A 22 -5.59 6.65 -4.37
CA HIS A 22 -6.01 5.79 -3.26
C HIS A 22 -6.86 6.54 -2.24
N VAL A 23 -6.58 7.82 -2.03
CA VAL A 23 -7.34 8.69 -1.10
C VAL A 23 -8.80 8.79 -1.53
N THR A 24 -9.04 8.95 -2.84
CA THR A 24 -10.40 8.95 -3.40
C THR A 24 -11.05 7.57 -3.28
N CYS A 25 -10.29 6.49 -3.52
CA CYS A 25 -10.78 5.11 -3.34
C CYS A 25 -11.20 4.81 -1.89
N ALA A 26 -10.53 5.42 -0.91
CA ALA A 26 -10.86 5.34 0.50
C ALA A 26 -11.92 6.36 0.96
N GLY A 27 -12.38 7.26 0.10
CA GLY A 27 -13.24 8.36 0.51
C GLY A 27 -12.59 9.34 1.51
N GLY A 28 -11.25 9.40 1.55
CA GLY A 28 -10.47 10.21 2.49
C GLY A 28 -10.24 9.58 3.87
N ASP A 29 -10.76 8.37 4.12
CA ASP A 29 -10.63 7.72 5.41
C ASP A 29 -9.26 7.05 5.65
N MET A 30 -9.01 6.67 6.90
CA MET A 30 -7.88 5.83 7.27
C MET A 30 -8.04 4.42 6.68
N VAL A 31 -6.91 3.83 6.28
CA VAL A 31 -6.86 2.50 5.68
C VAL A 31 -5.90 1.60 6.47
N LEU A 32 -6.15 0.29 6.44
CA LEU A 32 -5.21 -0.72 6.94
C LEU A 32 -4.09 -0.98 5.92
N SER A 33 -4.39 -0.86 4.62
CA SER A 33 -3.41 -0.97 3.54
C SER A 33 -3.95 -0.30 2.27
N ALA A 34 -3.05 0.02 1.34
CA ALA A 34 -3.37 0.59 0.04
C ALA A 34 -2.28 0.26 -0.98
N GLY A 35 -2.65 0.18 -2.26
CA GLY A 35 -1.66 -0.01 -3.32
C GLY A 35 -2.27 -0.41 -4.65
N GLU A 36 -1.52 -1.18 -5.42
CA GLU A 36 -1.93 -1.63 -6.75
C GLU A 36 -2.12 -3.15 -6.75
N ILE A 37 -3.13 -3.62 -7.48
CA ILE A 37 -3.48 -5.04 -7.57
C ILE A 37 -3.84 -5.41 -9.00
N SER A 38 -3.48 -6.62 -9.43
CA SER A 38 -3.87 -7.17 -10.72
C SER A 38 -4.39 -8.58 -10.60
N PHE A 39 -5.48 -8.85 -11.32
CA PHE A 39 -6.15 -10.13 -11.34
C PHE A 39 -5.89 -10.87 -12.65
N MET A 40 -5.75 -12.18 -12.55
CA MET A 40 -5.75 -13.13 -13.66
C MET A 40 -6.78 -14.23 -13.42
N ARG A 41 -7.20 -14.88 -14.50
CA ARG A 41 -8.07 -16.04 -14.41
C ARG A 41 -7.21 -17.31 -14.45
N GLU A 42 -7.31 -18.12 -13.41
CA GLU A 42 -6.70 -19.45 -13.31
C GLU A 42 -7.80 -20.49 -13.49
N ALA A 43 -7.83 -21.18 -14.63
CA ALA A 43 -8.94 -22.07 -15.00
C ALA A 43 -10.30 -21.37 -14.80
N ASP A 44 -11.09 -21.78 -13.81
CA ASP A 44 -12.43 -21.28 -13.51
C ASP A 44 -12.51 -20.28 -12.34
N ARG A 45 -11.37 -19.91 -11.74
CA ARG A 45 -11.33 -18.98 -10.59
C ARG A 45 -10.50 -17.73 -10.87
N TRP A 46 -10.81 -16.65 -10.16
CA TRP A 46 -10.00 -15.45 -10.15
C TRP A 46 -8.90 -15.55 -9.09
N ALA A 47 -7.70 -15.08 -9.45
CA ALA A 47 -6.58 -14.99 -8.54
C ALA A 47 -5.85 -13.65 -8.72
N VAL A 48 -5.24 -13.19 -7.63
CA VAL A 48 -4.34 -12.05 -7.61
C VAL A 48 -3.00 -12.47 -8.19
N SER A 49 -2.68 -11.91 -9.35
CA SER A 49 -1.42 -12.13 -10.06
C SER A 49 -0.30 -11.20 -9.59
N VAL A 50 -0.65 -9.96 -9.25
CA VAL A 50 0.27 -8.92 -8.78
C VAL A 50 -0.42 -8.13 -7.69
N VAL A 51 0.29 -7.84 -6.62
CA VAL A 51 -0.13 -6.96 -5.55
C VAL A 51 1.08 -6.25 -4.95
N SER A 52 0.96 -4.94 -4.76
CA SER A 52 1.98 -4.10 -4.13
C SER A 52 1.35 -3.19 -3.08
N ASN A 53 2.15 -2.72 -2.14
CA ASN A 53 1.78 -1.69 -1.18
C ASN A 53 2.07 -0.27 -1.71
N GLN A 54 2.19 -0.11 -3.03
CA GLN A 54 2.61 1.15 -3.66
C GLN A 54 1.50 2.21 -3.61
N SER A 55 1.46 2.98 -2.53
CA SER A 55 0.61 4.16 -2.39
C SER A 55 1.43 5.30 -1.77
N THR A 56 1.71 6.35 -2.53
CA THR A 56 2.43 7.53 -2.02
C THR A 56 1.57 8.44 -1.15
N GLY A 57 0.23 8.26 -1.18
CA GLY A 57 -0.71 8.98 -0.32
C GLY A 57 -0.83 8.38 1.08
N TYR A 58 -0.79 7.04 1.20
CA TYR A 58 -0.92 6.35 2.49
C TYR A 58 0.37 5.72 3.02
N CYS A 59 1.32 5.41 2.13
CA CYS A 59 2.62 4.84 2.45
C CYS A 59 2.59 3.64 3.43
N PRO A 60 1.74 2.62 3.21
CA PRO A 60 1.57 1.52 4.15
C PRO A 60 2.84 0.67 4.29
N ASP A 61 3.10 0.20 5.52
CA ASP A 61 4.24 -0.68 5.81
C ASP A 61 4.04 -2.10 5.28
N LEU A 62 5.12 -2.88 5.18
CA LEU A 62 5.06 -4.31 4.81
C LEU A 62 4.21 -5.11 5.80
N THR A 63 4.18 -4.71 7.07
CA THR A 63 3.30 -5.31 8.09
C THR A 63 1.81 -5.09 7.83
N SER A 64 1.43 -4.30 6.81
CA SER A 64 0.03 -4.18 6.37
C SER A 64 -0.47 -5.38 5.56
N TRP A 65 0.43 -6.25 5.09
CA TRP A 65 0.07 -7.42 4.29
C TRP A 65 -1.04 -8.31 4.89
N PRO A 66 -1.05 -8.65 6.20
CA PRO A 66 -2.10 -9.48 6.77
C PRO A 66 -3.51 -8.92 6.58
N ALA A 67 -3.68 -7.60 6.56
CA ALA A 67 -4.98 -6.98 6.30
C ALA A 67 -5.43 -7.21 4.84
N VAL A 68 -4.50 -7.14 3.88
CA VAL A 68 -4.75 -7.46 2.47
C VAL A 68 -5.07 -8.94 2.30
N ALA A 69 -4.30 -9.81 2.95
CA ALA A 69 -4.51 -11.25 2.92
C ALA A 69 -5.91 -11.63 3.40
N HIS A 70 -6.32 -11.14 4.58
CA HIS A 70 -7.66 -11.40 5.11
C HIS A 70 -8.76 -10.86 4.19
N ALA A 71 -8.62 -9.63 3.69
CA ALA A 71 -9.62 -9.04 2.81
C ALA A 71 -9.78 -9.78 1.48
N LEU A 72 -8.71 -10.43 0.98
CA LEU A 72 -8.75 -11.30 -0.21
C LEU A 72 -9.37 -12.67 0.11
N ASP A 73 -9.05 -13.24 1.29
CA ASP A 73 -9.61 -14.49 1.76
C ASP A 73 -11.14 -14.38 1.96
N ASP A 74 -11.62 -13.26 2.50
CA ASP A 74 -13.05 -12.97 2.72
C ASP A 74 -13.88 -12.92 1.43
N VAL A 75 -13.25 -12.62 0.29
CA VAL A 75 -13.89 -12.63 -1.04
C VAL A 75 -13.48 -13.85 -1.88
N GLU A 76 -12.87 -14.85 -1.25
CA GLU A 76 -12.46 -16.13 -1.83
C GLU A 76 -11.54 -15.98 -3.07
N LEU A 77 -10.73 -14.92 -3.13
CA LEU A 77 -9.76 -14.72 -4.20
C LEU A 77 -8.45 -15.43 -3.88
N GLY A 78 -7.95 -16.22 -4.84
CA GLY A 78 -6.60 -16.79 -4.73
C GLY A 78 -5.57 -15.67 -4.58
N ARG A 79 -4.63 -15.81 -3.64
CA ARG A 79 -3.64 -14.77 -3.33
C ARG A 79 -2.22 -15.33 -3.16
N PRO A 80 -1.19 -14.51 -3.39
CA PRO A 80 0.18 -14.85 -3.02
C PRO A 80 0.34 -14.93 -1.48
N SER A 81 1.53 -15.34 -1.03
CA SER A 81 1.89 -15.41 0.40
C SER A 81 2.25 -14.05 1.01
N GLY A 82 2.59 -13.07 0.16
CA GLY A 82 3.06 -11.73 0.51
C GLY A 82 2.77 -10.73 -0.61
N PHE A 83 3.18 -9.48 -0.44
CA PHE A 83 3.23 -8.55 -1.56
C PHE A 83 4.16 -9.11 -2.64
N THR A 84 3.70 -9.13 -3.89
CA THR A 84 4.55 -9.54 -5.02
C THR A 84 5.60 -8.49 -5.35
N HIS A 85 5.32 -7.24 -4.99
CA HIS A 85 6.22 -6.10 -5.13
C HIS A 85 6.11 -5.25 -3.87
N GLU A 86 7.18 -5.26 -3.09
CA GLU A 86 7.28 -4.54 -1.83
C GLU A 86 7.88 -3.16 -2.05
N VAL A 87 7.33 -2.15 -1.39
CA VAL A 87 7.80 -0.76 -1.41
C VAL A 87 8.03 -0.32 0.04
N VAL A 88 9.29 -0.07 0.37
CA VAL A 88 9.68 0.34 1.73
C VAL A 88 9.69 1.86 1.80
N PHE A 89 8.64 2.44 2.38
CA PHE A 89 8.52 3.88 2.54
C PHE A 89 9.18 4.38 3.83
N ARG A 90 9.93 5.48 3.74
CA ARG A 90 10.50 6.19 4.89
C ARG A 90 10.33 7.69 4.76
N ARG A 91 10.14 8.37 5.87
CA ARG A 91 10.17 9.83 5.93
C ARG A 91 11.52 10.25 6.46
N CYS A 92 12.24 11.08 5.70
CA CYS A 92 13.53 11.58 6.16
C CYS A 92 13.35 12.51 7.38
N PRO A 93 14.02 12.27 8.51
CA PRO A 93 13.95 13.17 9.67
C PRO A 93 14.51 14.57 9.39
N ASP A 94 15.44 14.69 8.43
CA ASP A 94 16.14 15.94 8.15
C ASP A 94 15.36 16.82 7.16
N CYS A 95 15.04 16.29 5.98
CA CYS A 95 14.36 17.06 4.93
C CYS A 95 12.85 16.82 4.85
N GLN A 96 12.30 15.89 5.64
CA GLN A 96 10.87 15.56 5.71
C GLN A 96 10.27 14.93 4.44
N GLU A 97 11.06 14.72 3.40
CA GLU A 97 10.62 14.07 2.16
C GLU A 97 10.28 12.58 2.38
N HIS A 98 9.30 12.12 1.60
CA HIS A 98 8.94 10.71 1.51
C HIS A 98 9.89 10.00 0.54
N ASN A 99 10.53 8.95 1.03
CA ASN A 99 11.53 8.17 0.33
C ASN A 99 11.06 6.73 0.10
N ILE A 100 11.59 6.11 -0.95
CA ILE A 100 11.45 4.68 -1.21
C ILE A 100 12.86 4.09 -1.08
N VAL A 101 13.05 3.26 -0.05
CA VAL A 101 14.28 2.50 0.14
C VAL A 101 14.38 1.45 -0.96
N ARG A 102 15.56 1.36 -1.58
CA ARG A 102 15.86 0.37 -2.63
C ARG A 102 17.05 -0.45 -2.17
N GLU A 103 17.01 -1.75 -2.40
CA GLU A 103 18.14 -2.65 -2.13
C GLU A 103 18.68 -2.54 -0.69
N ASP A 104 17.77 -2.30 0.27
CA ASP A 104 18.08 -2.07 1.69
C ASP A 104 19.04 -0.90 1.97
N ASP A 105 19.17 0.04 1.04
CA ASP A 105 19.97 1.26 1.20
C ASP A 105 19.14 2.39 1.86
N PHE A 106 19.30 2.55 3.17
CA PHE A 106 18.58 3.52 4.00
C PHE A 106 19.22 4.92 3.92
N VAL A 107 19.31 5.48 2.71
CA VAL A 107 19.81 6.84 2.47
C VAL A 107 18.76 7.68 1.74
N CYS A 108 18.55 8.90 2.22
CA CYS A 108 17.60 9.82 1.62
C CYS A 108 18.13 10.33 0.28
N VAL A 109 17.48 9.94 -0.83
CA VAL A 109 17.88 10.40 -2.18
C VAL A 109 17.80 11.92 -2.39
N PHE A 110 17.12 12.66 -1.50
CA PHE A 110 16.95 14.11 -1.63
C PHE A 110 18.05 14.92 -0.93
N CYS A 111 18.55 14.46 0.23
CA CYS A 111 19.52 15.20 1.03
C CYS A 111 20.77 14.40 1.43
N GLY A 112 20.80 13.10 1.17
CA GLY A 112 21.93 12.22 1.50
C GLY A 112 22.00 11.77 2.96
N SER A 113 21.05 12.17 3.81
CA SER A 113 21.01 11.75 5.22
C SER A 113 20.51 10.32 5.39
N ASP A 114 20.91 9.66 6.47
CA ASP A 114 20.43 8.33 6.84
C ASP A 114 18.90 8.32 7.08
N LEU A 115 18.24 7.26 6.64
CA LEU A 115 16.83 7.00 6.87
C LEU A 115 16.63 6.01 8.03
N PRO A 116 15.52 6.12 8.78
CA PRO A 116 15.23 5.15 9.84
C PRO A 116 15.02 3.74 9.30
N GLU A 117 15.56 2.74 9.98
CA GLU A 117 15.31 1.32 9.66
C GLU A 117 13.85 0.93 9.89
N THR A 118 13.19 1.54 10.88
CA THR A 118 11.78 1.31 11.20
C THR A 118 10.87 2.25 10.43
N TRP A 119 9.70 1.75 10.01
CA TRP A 119 8.67 2.56 9.35
C TRP A 119 8.23 3.75 10.22
N ASN A 120 8.14 4.94 9.61
CA ASN A 120 7.85 6.20 10.30
C ASN A 120 6.87 7.12 9.53
N MET A 121 6.01 6.55 8.68
CA MET A 121 5.09 7.31 7.81
C MET A 121 3.74 7.65 8.47
N VAL A 122 3.72 7.82 9.79
CA VAL A 122 2.50 8.16 10.53
C VAL A 122 1.85 9.41 9.92
N PRO A 123 0.57 9.37 9.53
CA PRO A 123 -0.08 10.52 8.91
C PRO A 123 -0.08 11.69 9.90
N THR A 124 0.60 12.78 9.54
CA THR A 124 0.66 14.00 10.35
C THR A 124 -0.64 14.80 10.34
N VAL A 125 -1.62 14.41 9.53
CA VAL A 125 -2.90 15.12 9.38
C VAL A 125 -4.05 14.14 9.44
N ARG A 126 -5.00 14.34 10.36
CA ARG A 126 -6.36 13.83 10.22
C ARG A 126 -6.99 14.59 9.06
N TRP A 127 -7.29 13.93 7.94
CA TRP A 127 -8.00 14.57 6.84
C TRP A 127 -9.33 15.16 7.37
N PRO A 128 -9.60 16.46 7.15
CA PRO A 128 -10.91 17.01 7.45
C PRO A 128 -11.93 16.25 6.61
N ARG A 129 -12.94 15.67 7.25
CA ARG A 129 -14.13 15.19 6.53
C ARG A 129 -14.76 16.43 5.89
N VAL A 130 -14.77 16.50 4.56
CA VAL A 130 -15.58 17.48 3.82
C VAL A 130 -17.05 17.14 3.96
#